data_AF-A0A8S2FAK6-F1
#
_entry.id   AF-A0A8S2FAK6-F1
#
_cell.length_a   1.000
_cell.length_b   1.000
_cell.length_c   1.000
_cell.angle_alpha   90.00
_cell.angle_beta   90.00
_cell.angle_gamma   90.00
#
_symmetry.space_group_name_H-M   'P 1'
#
loop_
_entity.id
_entity.type
_entity.pdbx_description
1 polymer ?
#
loop_
_entity_poly.entity_id
_entity_poly.type
_entity_poly.pdbx_seq_one_letter_code
_entity_poly.pdbx_strand_id
1 'polypeptide(L)'
;MVSAVAELLVNNSQKNDKYQKPQTALEKRIHNIFLEVFNLSSSSNIDITKSFNELRISSVEMMKLLTKLRHSLYSKIDLDFLLSNPSIHELSLTLEPLIGIDNAVKLHREANECGQRPTPSLVTELLLCGAQIGSNVHIYTTDINTPDLLIVYDNIYIDSEVMLNNFSYNHTIFELNVIQIDSNCAISVRSVLHHRVHLKQNVLIKSMSSVTGTVEMNTIINGDQKQQQDNDDFQLLQDKLKFMSFSLSFAQCNDCIMGTYCTIQVSSNIPEHTIIGTMTRVDPKTTVATTRTANSVIILGLPGKEMPLEFRFDLRFCLWNDHGASASEFLMGTQFLVYFLRGIGASIPGNDLVIMLELVLRPLYRTTNDSTHSGSNCDRCLVAICALVEKCLSDSADDA
;
A
#
# COMPACT_ATOMS: atom_id res chain seq x y z
N MET A 1 -36.01 23.78 43.96
CA MET A 1 -35.43 23.17 42.73
C MET A 1 -34.06 22.54 42.97
N VAL A 2 -33.13 23.16 43.69
CA VAL A 2 -31.78 22.57 43.93
C VAL A 2 -31.81 21.28 44.77
N SER A 3 -32.72 21.15 45.74
CA SER A 3 -32.86 19.93 46.57
C SER A 3 -33.46 18.73 45.83
N ALA A 4 -34.30 18.96 44.82
CA ALA A 4 -34.96 17.88 44.06
C ALA A 4 -34.03 17.28 42.99
N VAL A 5 -33.08 18.06 42.47
CA VAL A 5 -32.04 17.58 41.56
C VAL A 5 -31.01 16.74 42.30
N ALA A 6 -30.72 17.05 43.57
CA ALA A 6 -29.84 16.25 44.41
C ALA A 6 -30.44 14.86 44.74
N GLU A 7 -31.75 14.77 45.02
CA GLU A 7 -32.41 13.47 45.27
C GLU A 7 -32.58 12.62 44.00
N LEU A 8 -32.75 13.23 42.82
CA LEU A 8 -32.78 12.51 41.53
C LEU A 8 -31.41 11.94 41.13
N LEU A 9 -30.32 12.58 41.54
CA LEU A 9 -28.97 12.05 41.31
C LEU A 9 -28.59 10.94 42.31
N VAL A 10 -29.13 10.96 43.53
CA VAL A 10 -28.87 9.91 44.54
C VAL A 10 -29.69 8.64 44.26
N ASN A 11 -30.90 8.74 43.71
CA ASN A 11 -31.76 7.58 43.45
C ASN A 11 -31.38 6.74 42.21
N ASN A 12 -30.44 7.20 41.36
CA ASN A 12 -29.92 6.40 40.24
C ASN A 12 -28.72 5.49 40.62
N SER A 13 -28.16 5.62 41.83
CA SER A 13 -26.99 4.83 42.29
C SER A 13 -27.32 3.52 43.01
N GLN A 14 -28.57 3.04 42.96
CA GLN A 14 -28.96 1.70 43.45
C GLN A 14 -29.36 0.74 42.32
N LYS A 15 -28.89 0.99 41.09
CA LYS A 15 -28.79 -0.12 40.13
C LYS A 15 -27.75 -1.09 40.70
N ASN A 16 -28.16 -2.34 40.91
CA ASN A 16 -27.25 -3.43 41.25
C ASN A 16 -26.19 -3.53 40.14
N ASP A 17 -25.08 -2.83 40.30
CA ASP A 17 -23.92 -2.91 39.42
C ASP A 17 -23.34 -4.31 39.57
N LYS A 18 -23.91 -5.21 38.77
CA LYS A 18 -23.49 -6.58 38.67
C LYS A 18 -22.10 -6.56 38.06
N TYR A 19 -21.10 -6.77 38.93
CA TYR A 19 -19.69 -6.87 38.57
C TYR A 19 -19.51 -7.54 37.21
N GLN A 20 -18.96 -6.80 36.24
CA GLN A 20 -18.64 -7.32 34.92
C GLN A 20 -17.17 -7.71 34.85
N LYS A 21 -16.94 -9.00 34.56
CA LYS A 21 -15.59 -9.55 34.36
C LYS A 21 -15.11 -9.29 32.92
N PRO A 22 -13.80 -9.09 32.70
CA PRO A 22 -13.22 -9.01 31.35
C PRO A 22 -13.60 -10.24 30.50
N GLN A 23 -14.17 -9.99 29.32
CA GLN A 23 -14.65 -11.03 28.41
C GLN A 23 -13.64 -11.26 27.28
N THR A 24 -13.17 -10.19 26.63
CA THR A 24 -12.27 -10.27 25.48
C THR A 24 -10.81 -10.44 25.90
N ALA A 25 -9.97 -10.92 24.98
CA ALA A 25 -8.53 -11.04 25.23
C ALA A 25 -7.87 -9.66 25.43
N LEU A 26 -8.33 -8.64 24.70
CA LEU A 26 -7.85 -7.27 24.82
C LEU A 26 -8.27 -6.66 26.16
N GLU A 27 -9.53 -6.83 26.59
CA GLU A 27 -10.00 -6.39 27.91
C GLU A 27 -9.17 -7.01 29.04
N LYS A 28 -8.86 -8.32 28.97
CA LYS A 28 -8.01 -8.99 29.97
C LYS A 28 -6.61 -8.38 30.02
N ARG A 29 -6.05 -8.03 28.86
CA ARG A 29 -4.73 -7.42 28.76
C ARG A 29 -4.73 -6.00 29.32
N ILE A 30 -5.72 -5.19 28.97
CA ILE A 30 -5.92 -3.84 29.54
C ILE A 30 -6.13 -3.94 31.06
N HIS A 31 -6.99 -4.84 31.53
CA HIS A 31 -7.24 -5.06 32.95
C HIS A 31 -5.96 -5.42 33.72
N ASN A 32 -5.09 -6.27 33.18
CA ASN A 32 -3.80 -6.59 33.81
C ASN A 32 -2.87 -5.36 33.92
N ILE A 33 -2.85 -4.51 32.90
CA ILE A 33 -2.09 -3.25 32.93
C ILE A 33 -2.62 -2.33 34.04
N PHE A 34 -3.94 -2.27 34.21
CA PHE A 34 -4.57 -1.50 35.29
C PHE A 34 -4.13 -2.04 36.66
N LEU A 35 -4.25 -3.35 36.89
CA LEU A 35 -3.81 -3.97 38.14
C LEU A 35 -2.35 -3.65 38.46
N GLU A 36 -1.47 -3.70 37.46
CA GLU A 36 -0.05 -3.37 37.60
C GLU A 36 0.16 -1.89 37.98
N VAL A 37 -0.47 -0.96 37.26
CA VAL A 37 -0.26 0.48 37.47
C VAL A 37 -0.78 0.95 38.82
N PHE A 38 -1.92 0.40 39.26
CA PHE A 38 -2.56 0.76 40.53
C PHE A 38 -2.05 -0.06 41.72
N ASN A 39 -1.08 -0.96 41.51
CA ASN A 39 -0.57 -1.89 42.54
C ASN A 39 -1.70 -2.67 43.23
N LEU A 40 -2.74 -3.03 42.48
CA LEU A 40 -3.86 -3.77 43.01
C LEU A 40 -3.53 -5.26 42.92
N SER A 41 -3.72 -5.99 44.03
CA SER A 41 -3.53 -7.44 44.06
C SER A 41 -4.36 -8.11 42.97
N SER A 42 -3.86 -9.19 42.38
CA SER A 42 -4.55 -9.94 41.31
C SER A 42 -5.95 -10.47 41.69
N SER A 43 -6.28 -10.45 42.98
CA SER A 43 -7.60 -10.79 43.53
C SER A 43 -8.60 -9.62 43.55
N SER A 44 -8.17 -8.41 43.21
CA SER A 44 -9.06 -7.24 43.15
C SER A 44 -9.91 -7.31 41.88
N ASN A 45 -11.23 -7.35 42.09
CA ASN A 45 -12.23 -7.35 41.04
C ASN A 45 -12.52 -5.91 40.63
N ILE A 46 -11.74 -5.37 39.67
CA ILE A 46 -12.06 -4.09 39.04
C ILE A 46 -13.14 -4.36 37.99
N ASP A 47 -14.29 -3.72 38.16
CA ASP A 47 -15.35 -3.80 37.15
C ASP A 47 -14.89 -3.07 35.88
N ILE A 48 -14.98 -3.74 34.73
CA ILE A 48 -14.53 -3.21 33.44
C ILE A 48 -15.33 -1.98 32.97
N THR A 49 -16.53 -1.76 33.53
CA THR A 49 -17.41 -0.65 33.19
C THR A 49 -17.18 0.60 34.03
N LYS A 50 -16.40 0.50 35.12
CA LYS A 50 -16.13 1.64 35.99
C LYS A 50 -15.21 2.64 35.32
N SER A 51 -15.64 3.91 35.35
CA SER A 51 -14.87 5.03 34.81
C SER A 51 -13.65 5.37 35.69
N PHE A 52 -12.61 5.99 35.11
CA PHE A 52 -11.44 6.44 35.87
C PHE A 52 -11.78 7.39 37.02
N ASN A 53 -12.84 8.18 36.84
CA ASN A 53 -13.33 9.12 37.85
C ASN A 53 -13.87 8.38 39.08
N GLU A 54 -14.59 7.28 38.89
CA GLU A 54 -15.10 6.45 39.98
C GLU A 54 -13.99 5.70 40.71
N LEU A 55 -12.94 5.31 39.99
CA LEU A 55 -11.75 4.69 40.55
C LEU A 55 -10.85 5.69 41.30
N ARG A 56 -11.19 6.99 41.28
CA ARG A 56 -10.43 8.08 41.93
C ARG A 56 -8.96 8.11 41.52
N ILE A 57 -8.70 7.85 40.24
CA ILE A 57 -7.35 7.79 39.69
C ILE A 57 -6.72 9.18 39.71
N SER A 58 -5.51 9.28 40.26
CA SER A 58 -4.73 10.51 40.22
C SER A 58 -4.15 10.76 38.82
N SER A 59 -3.86 12.03 38.49
CA SER A 59 -3.23 12.39 37.21
C SER A 59 -1.88 11.68 37.00
N VAL A 60 -1.12 11.43 38.07
CA VAL A 60 0.16 10.72 38.02
C VAL A 60 -0.02 9.25 37.61
N GLU A 61 -1.02 8.58 38.17
CA GLU A 61 -1.33 7.20 37.79
C GLU A 61 -1.89 7.11 36.37
N MET A 62 -2.67 8.11 35.95
CA MET A 62 -3.16 8.20 34.58
C MET A 62 -2.02 8.30 33.56
N MET A 63 -0.99 9.09 33.87
CA MET A 63 0.21 9.17 33.03
C MET A 63 1.02 7.87 33.01
N LYS A 64 1.12 7.16 34.13
CA LYS A 64 1.74 5.83 34.19
C LYS A 64 0.97 4.82 33.35
N LEU A 65 -0.37 4.84 33.45
CA LEU A 65 -1.26 4.01 32.66
C LEU A 65 -1.09 4.27 31.17
N LEU A 66 -1.13 5.55 30.75
CA LEU A 66 -0.89 5.95 29.37
C LEU A 66 0.44 5.42 28.83
N THR A 67 1.51 5.56 29.62
CA THR A 67 2.85 5.09 29.24
C THR A 67 2.88 3.57 29.05
N LYS A 68 2.25 2.81 29.95
CA LYS A 68 2.17 1.35 29.86
C LYS A 68 1.30 0.88 28.69
N LEU A 69 0.18 1.55 28.42
CA LEU A 69 -0.68 1.26 27.27
C LEU A 69 0.05 1.52 25.95
N ARG A 70 0.78 2.64 25.84
CA ARG A 70 1.62 2.95 24.68
C ARG A 70 2.66 1.88 24.39
N HIS A 71 3.32 1.41 25.45
CA HIS A 71 4.39 0.43 25.32
C HIS A 71 3.86 -0.98 24.99
N SER A 72 2.72 -1.37 25.58
CA SER A 72 2.25 -2.76 25.52
C SER A 72 1.20 -3.05 24.47
N LEU A 73 0.45 -2.03 24.01
CA LEU A 73 -0.67 -2.19 23.09
C LEU A 73 -0.50 -1.35 21.82
N TYR A 74 -0.46 -0.02 21.94
CA TYR A 74 -0.50 0.87 20.78
C TYR A 74 0.21 2.20 21.05
N SER A 75 1.30 2.47 20.33
CA SER A 75 2.21 3.59 20.62
C SER A 75 1.60 4.98 20.42
N LYS A 76 0.51 5.09 19.65
CA LYS A 76 -0.12 6.37 19.30
C LYS A 76 -1.29 6.79 20.21
N ILE A 77 -1.59 6.04 21.28
CA ILE A 77 -2.61 6.45 22.26
C ILE A 77 -2.17 7.80 22.87
N ASP A 78 -3.03 8.81 22.94
CA ASP A 78 -2.75 10.05 23.66
C ASP A 78 -3.64 10.21 24.91
N LEU A 79 -3.41 11.28 25.66
CA LEU A 79 -4.14 11.52 26.90
C LEU A 79 -5.62 11.81 26.63
N ASP A 80 -5.92 12.52 25.54
CA ASP A 80 -7.29 12.86 25.16
C ASP A 80 -8.08 11.62 24.77
N PHE A 81 -7.46 10.69 24.03
CA PHE A 81 -8.02 9.38 23.72
C PHE A 81 -8.31 8.58 24.99
N LEU A 82 -7.38 8.57 25.95
CA LEU A 82 -7.55 7.87 27.22
C LEU A 82 -8.72 8.48 28.01
N LEU A 83 -8.80 9.81 28.12
CA LEU A 83 -9.87 10.49 28.85
C LEU A 83 -11.24 10.35 28.19
N SER A 84 -11.28 10.21 26.85
CA SER A 84 -12.51 10.01 26.08
C SER A 84 -13.08 8.58 26.23
N ASN A 85 -12.26 7.64 26.71
CA ASN A 85 -12.64 6.25 26.91
C ASN A 85 -12.31 5.86 28.36
N PRO A 86 -13.10 6.34 29.35
CA PRO A 86 -12.72 6.27 30.76
C PRO A 86 -12.86 4.88 31.39
N SER A 87 -13.40 3.88 30.69
CA SER A 87 -13.54 2.51 31.20
C SER A 87 -12.70 1.50 30.41
N ILE A 88 -12.38 0.35 31.02
CA ILE A 88 -11.62 -0.73 30.35
C ILE A 88 -12.40 -1.24 29.12
N HIS A 89 -13.72 -1.35 29.25
CA HIS A 89 -14.59 -1.81 28.17
C HIS A 89 -14.55 -0.85 26.97
N GLU A 90 -14.77 0.46 27.18
CA GLU A 90 -14.74 1.46 26.10
C GLU A 90 -13.36 1.57 25.44
N LEU A 91 -12.28 1.51 26.22
CA LEU A 91 -10.92 1.46 25.68
C LEU A 91 -10.72 0.24 24.78
N SER A 92 -11.24 -0.92 25.18
CA SER A 92 -11.07 -2.13 24.38
C SER A 92 -11.79 -2.03 23.04
N LEU A 93 -13.03 -1.53 23.03
CA LEU A 93 -13.84 -1.36 21.82
C LEU A 93 -13.20 -0.39 20.83
N THR A 94 -12.59 0.68 21.34
CA THR A 94 -11.93 1.69 20.49
C THR A 94 -10.53 1.28 20.04
N LEU A 95 -9.78 0.54 20.84
CA LEU A 95 -8.43 0.08 20.49
C LEU A 95 -8.42 -1.12 19.56
N GLU A 96 -9.41 -2.00 19.62
CA GLU A 96 -9.46 -3.23 18.81
C GLU A 96 -9.27 -2.98 17.30
N PRO A 97 -10.00 -2.07 16.63
CA PRO A 97 -9.77 -1.77 15.22
C PRO A 97 -8.40 -1.14 14.95
N LEU A 98 -7.90 -0.28 15.86
CA LEU A 98 -6.62 0.42 15.69
C LEU A 98 -5.42 -0.52 15.77
N ILE A 99 -5.47 -1.50 16.68
CA ILE A 99 -4.44 -2.53 16.81
C ILE A 99 -4.45 -3.45 15.59
N GLY A 100 -5.64 -3.79 15.06
CA GLY A 100 -5.78 -4.57 13.83
C GLY A 100 -5.07 -3.91 12.64
N ILE A 101 -5.26 -2.60 12.46
CA ILE A 101 -4.61 -1.82 11.40
C ILE A 101 -3.10 -1.76 11.60
N ASP A 102 -2.62 -1.48 12.82
CA ASP A 102 -1.17 -1.37 13.08
C ASP A 102 -0.45 -2.70 12.86
N ASN A 103 -1.07 -3.81 13.25
CA ASN A 103 -0.54 -5.15 13.01
C ASN A 103 -0.56 -5.49 11.52
N ALA A 104 -1.62 -5.12 10.78
CA ALA A 104 -1.65 -5.30 9.32
C ALA A 104 -0.53 -4.48 8.63
N VAL A 105 -0.29 -3.25 9.08
CA VAL A 105 0.80 -2.40 8.57
C VAL A 105 2.16 -2.97 8.92
N LYS A 106 2.36 -3.49 10.14
CA LYS A 106 3.60 -4.18 10.55
C LYS A 106 3.83 -5.45 9.75
N LEU A 107 2.82 -6.29 9.59
CA LEU A 107 2.90 -7.48 8.75
C LEU A 107 3.21 -7.13 7.29
N HIS A 108 2.64 -6.04 6.77
CA HIS A 108 3.02 -5.52 5.45
C HIS A 108 4.48 -5.04 5.40
N ARG A 109 4.98 -4.39 6.46
CA ARG A 109 6.39 -3.97 6.54
C ARG A 109 7.34 -5.17 6.64
N GLU A 110 7.03 -6.14 7.49
CA GLU A 110 7.82 -7.37 7.67
C GLU A 110 7.78 -8.26 6.42
N ALA A 111 6.65 -8.34 5.72
CA ALA A 111 6.56 -9.01 4.42
C ALA A 111 7.41 -8.30 3.34
N ASN A 112 7.56 -6.98 3.45
CA ASN A 112 8.44 -6.21 2.58
C ASN A 112 9.92 -6.30 2.97
N GLU A 113 10.30 -6.88 4.12
CA GLU A 113 11.71 -7.10 4.48
C GLU A 113 12.29 -8.40 3.87
N CYS A 114 11.47 -9.28 3.30
CA CYS A 114 11.91 -10.58 2.75
C CYS A 114 12.21 -10.59 1.23
N GLY A 115 12.25 -9.43 0.57
CA GLY A 115 12.58 -9.34 -0.87
C GLY A 115 11.82 -8.21 -1.55
N GLN A 116 12.39 -7.00 -1.48
CA GLN A 116 11.77 -5.80 -2.02
C GLN A 116 11.84 -5.77 -3.55
N ARG A 117 10.68 -5.88 -4.20
CA ARG A 117 10.45 -5.26 -5.51
C ARG A 117 10.45 -3.73 -5.33
N PRO A 118 10.83 -2.95 -6.36
CA PRO A 118 10.88 -1.51 -6.25
C PRO A 118 9.43 -1.04 -6.12
N THR A 119 9.12 -0.33 -5.04
CA THR A 119 7.79 0.26 -4.89
C THR A 119 7.72 1.48 -5.81
N PRO A 120 6.72 1.58 -6.70
CA PRO A 120 6.50 2.77 -7.54
C PRO A 120 6.40 4.10 -6.77
N SER A 121 6.21 4.03 -5.44
CA SER A 121 6.13 5.19 -4.55
C SER A 121 7.44 5.96 -4.45
N LEU A 122 8.60 5.29 -4.45
CA LEU A 122 9.88 5.99 -4.18
C LEU A 122 10.27 6.93 -5.32
N VAL A 123 10.13 6.49 -6.57
CA VAL A 123 10.41 7.36 -7.74
C VAL A 123 9.50 8.58 -7.73
N THR A 124 8.22 8.40 -7.38
CA THR A 124 7.27 9.51 -7.27
C THR A 124 7.66 10.49 -6.17
N GLU A 125 8.07 9.99 -5.00
CA GLU A 125 8.55 10.81 -3.88
C GLU A 125 9.81 11.60 -4.25
N LEU A 126 10.78 10.97 -4.93
CA LEU A 126 12.00 11.64 -5.37
C LEU A 126 11.72 12.73 -6.40
N LEU A 127 10.81 12.50 -7.35
CA LEU A 127 10.35 13.51 -8.30
C LEU A 127 9.70 14.71 -7.59
N LEU A 128 8.89 14.47 -6.56
CA LEU A 128 8.30 15.53 -5.73
C LEU A 128 9.35 16.33 -4.94
N CYS A 129 10.45 15.69 -4.57
CA CYS A 129 11.61 16.32 -3.93
C CYS A 129 12.55 17.03 -4.91
N GLY A 130 12.21 17.09 -6.20
CA GLY A 130 12.97 17.84 -7.21
C GLY A 130 14.04 17.02 -7.96
N ALA A 131 14.13 15.71 -7.73
CA ALA A 131 15.01 14.85 -8.50
C ALA A 131 14.59 14.83 -9.99
N GLN A 132 15.56 14.70 -10.89
CA GLN A 132 15.30 14.51 -12.31
C GLN A 132 15.49 13.04 -12.65
N ILE A 133 14.39 12.33 -12.90
CA ILE A 133 14.40 10.88 -13.16
C ILE A 133 13.80 10.58 -14.53
N GLY A 134 14.53 9.82 -15.34
CA GLY A 134 14.14 9.37 -16.67
C GLY A 134 13.16 8.19 -16.67
N SER A 135 12.97 7.60 -17.84
CA SER A 135 12.07 6.46 -18.08
C SER A 135 12.73 5.12 -17.74
N ASN A 136 11.93 4.16 -17.27
CA ASN A 136 12.39 2.81 -16.94
C ASN A 136 13.56 2.80 -15.93
N VAL A 137 13.49 3.69 -14.94
CA VAL A 137 14.44 3.77 -13.84
C VAL A 137 13.91 2.96 -12.66
N HIS A 138 14.76 2.11 -12.11
CA HIS A 138 14.44 1.30 -10.94
C HIS A 138 15.39 1.66 -9.80
N ILE A 139 14.84 2.18 -8.70
CA ILE A 139 15.59 2.58 -7.51
C ILE A 139 15.07 1.77 -6.32
N TYR A 140 15.94 0.96 -5.73
CA TYR A 140 15.62 0.11 -4.58
C TYR A 140 16.23 0.61 -3.28
N THR A 141 17.13 1.59 -3.34
CA THR A 141 17.73 2.20 -2.15
C THR A 141 16.90 3.35 -1.60
N THR A 142 16.89 3.49 -0.29
CA THR A 142 16.29 4.63 0.42
C THR A 142 17.29 5.72 0.79
N ASP A 143 18.59 5.45 0.62
CA ASP A 143 19.64 6.29 1.20
C ASP A 143 20.10 7.37 0.21
N ILE A 144 19.24 8.37 0.03
CA ILE A 144 19.45 9.52 -0.86
C ILE A 144 19.38 10.81 -0.04
N ASN A 145 20.51 11.51 0.08
CA ASN A 145 20.63 12.62 1.04
C ASN A 145 20.01 13.93 0.55
N THR A 146 20.21 14.28 -0.72
CA THR A 146 19.66 15.51 -1.34
C THR A 146 19.08 15.17 -2.70
N PRO A 147 17.81 14.73 -2.75
CA PRO A 147 17.15 14.28 -3.99
C PRO A 147 17.11 15.34 -5.10
N ASP A 148 17.03 16.62 -4.76
CA ASP A 148 17.03 17.76 -5.68
C ASP A 148 18.32 17.88 -6.50
N LEU A 149 19.42 17.28 -6.05
CA LEU A 149 20.72 17.23 -6.73
C LEU A 149 20.99 15.90 -7.43
N LEU A 150 19.97 15.04 -7.55
CA LEU A 150 20.06 13.75 -8.21
C LEU A 150 19.47 13.82 -9.63
N ILE A 151 20.30 13.47 -10.62
CA ILE A 151 19.91 13.39 -12.04
C ILE A 151 20.16 11.98 -12.54
N VAL A 152 19.10 11.30 -12.95
CA VAL A 152 19.09 9.88 -13.36
C VAL A 152 18.39 9.79 -14.71
N TYR A 153 19.11 9.38 -15.75
CA TYR A 153 18.56 9.21 -17.11
C TYR A 153 17.84 7.86 -17.31
N ASP A 154 17.56 7.47 -18.55
CA ASP A 154 16.74 6.30 -18.86
C ASP A 154 17.45 4.95 -18.64
N ASN A 155 16.66 3.90 -18.37
CA ASN A 155 17.11 2.50 -18.27
C ASN A 155 18.20 2.28 -17.21
N ILE A 156 18.02 2.88 -16.04
CA ILE A 156 18.98 2.78 -14.93
C ILE A 156 18.45 1.82 -13.88
N TYR A 157 19.37 1.04 -13.31
CA TYR A 157 19.09 0.17 -12.18
C TYR A 157 19.98 0.55 -11.00
N ILE A 158 19.36 0.92 -9.88
CA ILE A 158 20.03 1.20 -8.61
C ILE A 158 19.52 0.20 -7.58
N ASP A 159 20.38 -0.73 -7.21
CA ASP A 159 20.05 -1.84 -6.31
C ASP A 159 19.84 -1.38 -4.85
N SER A 160 19.54 -2.32 -3.96
CA SER A 160 19.32 -2.05 -2.54
C SER A 160 20.59 -1.58 -1.81
N GLU A 161 20.40 -0.80 -0.73
CA GLU A 161 21.49 -0.33 0.14
C GLU A 161 22.59 0.47 -0.59
N VAL A 162 22.30 1.04 -1.76
CA VAL A 162 23.20 1.96 -2.46
C VAL A 162 23.15 3.33 -1.79
N MET A 163 24.28 3.85 -1.34
CA MET A 163 24.33 5.18 -0.72
C MET A 163 24.66 6.24 -1.78
N LEU A 164 23.73 7.17 -1.99
CA LEU A 164 23.91 8.35 -2.86
C LEU A 164 24.20 9.58 -1.98
N ASN A 165 25.48 9.83 -1.72
CA ASN A 165 25.91 10.91 -0.85
C ASN A 165 26.40 12.14 -1.64
N ASN A 166 25.46 13.04 -1.88
CA ASN A 166 25.67 14.29 -2.60
C ASN A 166 26.38 15.39 -1.78
N PHE A 167 26.65 15.20 -0.48
CA PHE A 167 27.31 16.23 0.31
C PHE A 167 28.61 15.74 0.94
N SER A 168 29.57 16.65 1.02
CA SER A 168 30.83 16.46 1.73
C SER A 168 31.06 17.62 2.68
N TYR A 169 31.62 17.31 3.84
CA TYR A 169 32.01 18.32 4.82
C TYR A 169 33.52 18.51 4.80
N ASN A 170 33.97 19.67 4.33
CA ASN A 170 35.40 20.00 4.27
C ASN A 170 35.71 21.09 5.29
N HIS A 171 36.16 20.67 6.48
CA HIS A 171 36.56 21.48 7.65
C HIS A 171 35.50 22.44 8.21
N THR A 172 35.03 23.38 7.38
CA THR A 172 34.08 24.46 7.74
C THR A 172 33.01 24.68 6.68
N ILE A 173 33.12 24.08 5.49
CA ILE A 173 32.19 24.30 4.38
C ILE A 173 31.47 22.98 4.05
N PHE A 174 30.15 23.06 3.93
CA PHE A 174 29.33 22.03 3.32
C PHE A 174 29.36 22.21 1.81
N GLU A 175 29.91 21.22 1.12
CA GLU A 175 29.92 21.17 -0.34
C GLU A 175 28.79 20.25 -0.80
N LEU A 176 27.81 20.83 -1.49
CA LEU A 176 26.74 20.10 -2.15
C LEU A 176 27.15 19.83 -3.60
N ASN A 177 27.01 18.58 -4.01
CA ASN A 177 27.44 18.09 -5.30
C ASN A 177 26.28 17.40 -6.02
N VAL A 178 26.24 17.57 -7.35
CA VAL A 178 25.30 16.86 -8.21
C VAL A 178 25.82 15.45 -8.44
N ILE A 179 24.93 14.46 -8.30
CA ILE A 179 25.15 13.09 -8.75
C ILE A 179 24.37 12.92 -10.05
N GLN A 180 25.11 12.68 -11.14
CA GLN A 180 24.55 12.44 -12.46
C GLN A 180 24.83 11.00 -12.90
N ILE A 181 23.79 10.28 -13.27
CA ILE A 181 23.87 8.90 -13.77
C ILE A 181 23.22 8.86 -15.14
N ASP A 182 24.04 8.68 -16.18
CA ASP A 182 23.58 8.58 -17.57
C ASP A 182 22.94 7.21 -17.87
N SER A 183 22.34 7.09 -19.06
CA SER A 183 21.53 5.94 -19.45
C SER A 183 22.28 4.60 -19.44
N ASN A 184 21.50 3.52 -19.26
CA ASN A 184 21.98 2.13 -19.29
C ASN A 184 23.06 1.81 -18.24
N CYS A 185 23.01 2.46 -17.08
CA CYS A 185 23.89 2.17 -15.97
C CYS A 185 23.24 1.18 -14.99
N ALA A 186 24.06 0.34 -14.36
CA ALA A 186 23.63 -0.53 -13.28
C ALA A 186 24.56 -0.35 -12.07
N ILE A 187 23.96 -0.05 -10.92
CA ILE A 187 24.64 0.16 -9.65
C ILE A 187 24.21 -0.95 -8.71
N SER A 188 25.15 -1.81 -8.32
CA SER A 188 24.85 -2.99 -7.51
C SER A 188 24.83 -2.68 -6.01
N VAL A 189 24.29 -3.63 -5.24
CA VAL A 189 24.08 -3.56 -3.78
C VAL A 189 25.28 -3.00 -3.00
N ARG A 190 25.00 -2.17 -1.98
CA ARG A 190 26.02 -1.61 -1.04
C ARG A 190 27.11 -0.74 -1.68
N SER A 191 26.89 -0.28 -2.91
CA SER A 191 27.83 0.65 -3.55
C SER A 191 27.66 2.05 -2.97
N VAL A 192 28.73 2.83 -2.95
CA VAL A 192 28.74 4.19 -2.39
C VAL A 192 29.16 5.18 -3.47
N LEU A 193 28.23 6.03 -3.88
CA LEU A 193 28.49 7.15 -4.76
C LEU A 193 28.59 8.40 -3.90
N HIS A 194 29.74 9.07 -3.90
CA HIS A 194 29.97 10.21 -3.02
C HIS A 194 30.71 11.35 -3.71
N HIS A 195 30.49 12.58 -3.23
CA HIS A 195 30.95 13.82 -3.85
C HIS A 195 30.31 14.06 -5.24
N ARG A 196 31.08 14.64 -6.17
CA ARG A 196 30.67 14.94 -7.55
C ARG A 196 30.85 13.71 -8.43
N VAL A 197 29.82 12.87 -8.50
CA VAL A 197 29.81 11.67 -9.36
C VAL A 197 29.10 11.97 -10.68
N HIS A 198 29.76 11.61 -11.78
CA HIS A 198 29.14 11.60 -13.11
C HIS A 198 29.45 10.26 -13.77
N LEU A 199 28.46 9.37 -13.79
CA LEU A 199 28.54 8.09 -14.50
C LEU A 199 28.09 8.30 -15.93
N LYS A 200 28.99 8.13 -16.89
CA LYS A 200 28.61 8.11 -18.31
C LYS A 200 27.85 6.83 -18.65
N GLN A 201 27.29 6.80 -19.85
CA GLN A 201 26.49 5.68 -20.34
C GLN A 201 27.20 4.33 -20.21
N ASN A 202 26.42 3.26 -20.02
CA ASN A 202 26.91 1.88 -20.03
C ASN A 202 27.93 1.57 -18.92
N VAL A 203 27.80 2.18 -17.74
CA VAL A 203 28.67 1.91 -16.58
C VAL A 203 28.05 0.84 -15.68
N LEU A 204 28.86 -0.15 -15.29
CA LEU A 204 28.52 -1.16 -14.30
C LEU A 204 29.33 -0.94 -13.03
N ILE A 205 28.65 -0.66 -11.92
CA ILE A 205 29.25 -0.64 -10.59
C ILE A 205 28.93 -1.96 -9.89
N LYS A 206 29.95 -2.77 -9.61
CA LYS A 206 29.80 -4.03 -8.86
C LYS A 206 29.58 -3.76 -7.37
N SER A 207 29.02 -4.73 -6.67
CA SER A 207 28.62 -4.57 -5.27
C SER A 207 29.78 -4.14 -4.38
N MET A 208 29.48 -3.34 -3.35
CA MET A 208 30.47 -2.83 -2.38
C MET A 208 31.60 -1.98 -3.01
N SER A 209 31.35 -1.35 -4.17
CA SER A 209 32.31 -0.43 -4.79
C SER A 209 32.10 1.00 -4.33
N SER A 210 33.18 1.77 -4.28
CA SER A 210 33.16 3.19 -3.90
C SER A 210 33.55 4.05 -5.10
N VAL A 211 32.71 5.02 -5.47
CA VAL A 211 32.90 5.81 -6.69
C VAL A 211 32.86 7.30 -6.40
N THR A 212 33.85 8.00 -6.95
CA THR A 212 33.96 9.47 -6.99
C THR A 212 34.36 9.96 -8.38
N GLY A 213 34.01 11.20 -8.68
CA GLY A 213 34.39 11.86 -9.93
C GLY A 213 33.65 11.34 -11.16
N THR A 214 34.24 11.57 -12.32
CA THR A 214 33.68 11.12 -13.59
C THR A 214 34.14 9.70 -13.92
N VAL A 215 33.18 8.85 -14.28
CA VAL A 215 33.42 7.48 -14.78
C VAL A 215 33.10 7.47 -16.26
N GLU A 216 34.07 7.02 -17.06
CA GLU A 216 33.96 6.99 -18.51
C GLU A 216 32.99 5.90 -18.99
N MET A 217 32.46 6.09 -20.20
CA MET A 217 31.53 5.14 -20.81
C MET A 217 32.13 3.73 -20.94
N ASN A 218 31.29 2.70 -20.85
CA ASN A 218 31.71 1.30 -20.95
C ASN A 218 32.85 0.95 -19.96
N THR A 219 32.66 1.36 -18.70
CA THR A 219 33.60 1.05 -17.61
C THR A 219 32.91 0.16 -16.60
N ILE A 220 33.66 -0.83 -16.10
CA ILE A 220 33.25 -1.65 -14.96
C ILE A 220 34.11 -1.26 -13.77
N ILE A 221 33.44 -0.95 -12.65
CA ILE A 221 34.10 -0.68 -11.38
C ILE A 221 33.87 -1.86 -10.45
N ASN A 222 34.95 -2.38 -9.88
CA ASN A 222 34.93 -3.45 -8.90
C ASN A 222 35.82 -3.07 -7.70
N GLY A 223 35.20 -2.68 -6.59
CA GLY A 223 35.90 -2.07 -5.47
C GLY A 223 36.43 -0.69 -5.85
N ASP A 224 37.69 -0.42 -5.54
CA ASP A 224 38.37 0.84 -5.87
C ASP A 224 39.12 0.81 -7.21
N GLN A 225 39.14 -0.34 -7.89
CA GLN A 225 39.85 -0.49 -9.15
C GLN A 225 38.95 -0.17 -10.35
N LYS A 226 39.45 0.72 -11.22
CA LYS A 226 38.86 0.98 -12.54
C LYS A 226 39.48 0.01 -13.54
N GLN A 227 38.67 -0.89 -14.11
CA GLN A 227 39.11 -1.79 -15.17
C GLN A 227 38.42 -1.37 -16.48
N GLN A 228 39.23 -1.11 -17.51
CA GLN A 228 38.74 -0.92 -18.88
C GLN A 228 38.39 -2.29 -19.47
N GLN A 229 37.27 -2.34 -20.18
CA GLN A 229 36.37 -3.49 -20.23
C GLN A 229 36.68 -4.54 -21.33
N ASP A 230 36.36 -5.81 -21.04
CA ASP A 230 36.14 -6.92 -22.01
C ASP A 230 34.63 -7.08 -22.30
N ASN A 231 34.27 -7.44 -23.54
CA ASN A 231 32.88 -7.41 -24.06
C ASN A 231 31.86 -8.28 -23.28
N ASP A 232 32.29 -9.36 -22.61
CA ASP A 232 31.38 -10.38 -22.07
C ASP A 232 30.57 -9.90 -20.84
N ASP A 233 31.15 -9.07 -19.97
CA ASP A 233 30.47 -8.55 -18.78
C ASP A 233 29.32 -7.58 -19.15
N PHE A 234 29.38 -6.96 -20.33
CA PHE A 234 28.31 -6.09 -20.81
C PHE A 234 27.08 -6.87 -21.24
N GLN A 235 27.27 -8.09 -21.74
CA GLN A 235 26.16 -8.97 -22.06
C GLN A 235 25.38 -9.30 -20.78
N LEU A 236 26.04 -9.49 -19.64
CA LEU A 236 25.38 -9.72 -18.35
C LEU A 236 24.59 -8.49 -17.87
N LEU A 237 25.11 -7.28 -18.07
CA LEU A 237 24.40 -6.03 -17.75
C LEU A 237 23.21 -5.82 -18.68
N GLN A 238 23.39 -6.06 -19.98
CA GLN A 238 22.32 -6.08 -20.96
C GLN A 238 21.30 -7.16 -20.63
N ASP A 239 21.71 -8.32 -20.14
CA ASP A 239 20.80 -9.40 -19.74
C ASP A 239 20.07 -9.07 -18.44
N LYS A 240 20.69 -8.36 -17.48
CA LYS A 240 20.00 -7.83 -16.29
C LYS A 240 19.02 -6.71 -16.65
N LEU A 241 19.46 -5.71 -17.42
CA LEU A 241 18.60 -4.64 -17.92
C LEU A 241 17.50 -5.20 -18.83
N LYS A 242 17.80 -6.21 -19.66
CA LYS A 242 16.81 -6.92 -20.48
C LYS A 242 15.90 -7.76 -19.65
N PHE A 243 16.35 -8.47 -18.62
CA PHE A 243 15.52 -9.27 -17.71
C PHE A 243 14.55 -8.39 -16.91
N MET A 244 14.96 -7.16 -16.58
CA MET A 244 14.10 -6.17 -15.93
C MET A 244 13.21 -5.42 -16.90
N SER A 245 13.73 -5.12 -18.10
CA SER A 245 12.88 -4.76 -19.21
C SER A 245 11.88 -5.87 -19.43
N PHE A 246 12.23 -7.17 -19.32
CA PHE A 246 11.38 -8.37 -19.47
C PHE A 246 10.35 -8.49 -18.36
N SER A 247 10.69 -8.07 -17.13
CA SER A 247 9.70 -7.94 -16.05
C SER A 247 8.66 -6.86 -16.35
N LEU A 248 8.93 -5.91 -17.26
CA LEU A 248 7.97 -4.92 -17.78
C LEU A 248 7.59 -5.10 -19.26
N SER A 249 8.29 -5.95 -20.01
CA SER A 249 8.12 -6.27 -21.44
C SER A 249 7.57 -7.68 -21.59
N PHE A 250 6.80 -8.10 -20.58
CA PHE A 250 5.84 -9.18 -20.70
C PHE A 250 4.78 -8.79 -21.71
N ALA A 251 5.08 -9.16 -22.96
CA ALA A 251 4.26 -9.09 -24.17
C ALA A 251 3.73 -7.70 -24.52
N GLN A 252 4.03 -7.25 -25.73
CA GLN A 252 3.07 -6.48 -26.54
C GLN A 252 1.78 -7.31 -26.67
N CYS A 253 1.01 -7.38 -25.59
CA CYS A 253 -0.38 -7.72 -25.66
C CYS A 253 -1.09 -6.36 -25.68
N ASN A 254 -1.50 -5.94 -26.87
CA ASN A 254 -2.39 -4.80 -26.97
C ASN A 254 -3.62 -5.11 -26.09
N ASP A 255 -3.94 -4.18 -25.18
CA ASP A 255 -5.12 -4.22 -24.32
C ASP A 255 -5.19 -5.35 -23.28
N CYS A 256 -4.05 -5.82 -22.76
CA CYS A 256 -4.04 -6.68 -21.56
C CYS A 256 -4.12 -5.87 -20.25
N ILE A 257 -4.94 -6.30 -19.30
CA ILE A 257 -5.00 -5.73 -17.93
C ILE A 257 -4.41 -6.75 -16.95
N MET A 258 -3.43 -6.34 -16.15
CA MET A 258 -2.77 -7.22 -15.19
C MET A 258 -3.04 -6.78 -13.75
N GLY A 259 -3.51 -7.72 -12.93
CA GLY A 259 -3.70 -7.56 -11.50
C GLY A 259 -2.37 -7.67 -10.74
N THR A 260 -2.35 -7.13 -9.53
CA THR A 260 -1.14 -7.04 -8.70
C THR A 260 -0.59 -8.45 -8.38
N TYR A 261 0.73 -8.59 -8.22
CA TYR A 261 1.37 -9.87 -7.85
C TYR A 261 1.14 -11.04 -8.83
N CYS A 262 0.74 -10.78 -10.07
CA CYS A 262 0.74 -11.84 -11.07
C CYS A 262 2.17 -12.21 -11.49
N THR A 263 2.38 -13.48 -11.84
CA THR A 263 3.65 -13.98 -12.40
C THR A 263 3.36 -14.64 -13.73
N ILE A 264 4.04 -14.21 -14.79
CA ILE A 264 3.91 -14.82 -16.12
C ILE A 264 5.23 -15.52 -16.38
N GLN A 265 5.20 -16.82 -16.67
CA GLN A 265 6.40 -17.56 -17.02
C GLN A 265 6.81 -17.25 -18.45
N VAL A 266 8.13 -17.23 -18.70
CA VAL A 266 8.69 -17.09 -20.04
C VAL A 266 8.11 -18.17 -20.96
N SER A 267 7.71 -17.79 -22.18
CA SER A 267 7.02 -18.64 -23.18
C SER A 267 5.51 -18.85 -22.98
N SER A 268 4.87 -18.15 -22.04
CA SER A 268 3.41 -18.14 -21.93
C SER A 268 2.80 -17.29 -23.04
N ASN A 269 1.84 -17.84 -23.78
CA ASN A 269 1.11 -17.11 -24.81
C ASN A 269 -0.16 -16.49 -24.20
N ILE A 270 -0.18 -15.16 -24.06
CA ILE A 270 -1.32 -14.42 -23.53
C ILE A 270 -2.03 -13.78 -24.73
N PRO A 271 -3.29 -14.13 -25.01
CA PRO A 271 -4.03 -13.51 -26.10
C PRO A 271 -4.28 -12.03 -25.83
N GLU A 272 -4.48 -11.26 -26.90
CA GLU A 272 -4.95 -9.87 -26.81
C GLU A 272 -6.25 -9.77 -25.99
N HIS A 273 -6.49 -8.61 -25.36
CA HIS A 273 -7.68 -8.37 -24.54
C HIS A 273 -7.81 -9.30 -23.31
N THR A 274 -6.70 -9.78 -22.74
CA THR A 274 -6.72 -10.65 -21.55
C THR A 274 -6.63 -9.85 -20.25
N ILE A 275 -7.49 -10.17 -19.28
CA ILE A 275 -7.41 -9.71 -17.89
C ILE A 275 -6.78 -10.81 -17.05
N ILE A 276 -5.64 -10.54 -16.44
CA ILE A 276 -4.99 -11.45 -15.50
C ILE A 276 -5.31 -10.96 -14.10
N GLY A 277 -5.91 -11.77 -13.23
CA GLY A 277 -6.23 -11.32 -11.88
C GLY A 277 -5.03 -11.24 -10.96
N THR A 278 -5.24 -10.57 -9.83
CA THR A 278 -4.27 -10.45 -8.74
C THR A 278 -3.82 -11.82 -8.23
N MET A 279 -2.52 -11.98 -7.92
CA MET A 279 -1.89 -13.23 -7.48
C MET A 279 -2.06 -14.42 -8.45
N THR A 280 -2.17 -14.16 -9.75
CA THR A 280 -2.30 -15.20 -10.78
C THR A 280 -0.95 -15.61 -11.37
N ARG A 281 -0.70 -16.90 -11.58
CA ARG A 281 0.53 -17.43 -12.20
C ARG A 281 0.23 -18.03 -13.55
N VAL A 282 0.57 -17.35 -14.64
CA VAL A 282 0.42 -17.89 -15.99
C VAL A 282 1.65 -18.71 -16.33
N ASP A 283 1.48 -20.02 -16.49
CA ASP A 283 2.54 -20.93 -16.93
C ASP A 283 2.44 -21.18 -18.44
N PRO A 284 3.47 -21.68 -19.15
CA PRO A 284 3.38 -21.97 -20.58
C PRO A 284 2.37 -23.08 -20.91
N LYS A 285 1.95 -23.84 -19.88
CA LYS A 285 0.91 -24.87 -19.96
C LYS A 285 -0.49 -24.33 -19.67
N THR A 286 -0.63 -23.08 -19.23
CA THR A 286 -1.93 -22.42 -19.09
C THR A 286 -2.57 -22.37 -20.47
N THR A 287 -3.50 -23.30 -20.69
CA THR A 287 -4.20 -23.47 -21.95
C THR A 287 -5.31 -22.44 -22.00
N VAL A 288 -5.06 -21.34 -22.69
CA VAL A 288 -6.14 -20.44 -23.12
C VAL A 288 -6.73 -21.06 -24.38
N ALA A 289 -8.05 -21.25 -24.43
CA ALA A 289 -8.69 -21.82 -25.61
C ALA A 289 -8.59 -20.83 -26.77
N THR A 290 -7.53 -20.94 -27.58
CA THR A 290 -7.23 -20.05 -28.73
C THR A 290 -8.30 -20.06 -29.83
N THR A 291 -9.35 -20.88 -29.70
CA THR A 291 -10.43 -21.01 -30.69
C THR A 291 -11.52 -19.96 -30.57
N ARG A 292 -11.49 -19.04 -29.58
CA ARG A 292 -12.45 -17.94 -29.46
C ARG A 292 -11.82 -16.60 -29.84
N THR A 293 -11.73 -16.34 -31.13
CA THR A 293 -11.06 -15.18 -31.74
C THR A 293 -11.72 -13.81 -31.54
N ALA A 294 -12.58 -13.61 -30.52
CA ALA A 294 -13.29 -12.34 -30.35
C ALA A 294 -13.61 -11.92 -28.90
N ASN A 295 -13.28 -12.72 -27.89
CA ASN A 295 -13.70 -12.42 -26.52
C ASN A 295 -12.51 -12.18 -25.61
N SER A 296 -12.63 -11.17 -24.73
CA SER A 296 -11.71 -10.93 -23.64
C SER A 296 -11.62 -12.13 -22.71
N VAL A 297 -10.42 -12.60 -22.42
CA VAL A 297 -10.17 -13.75 -21.55
C VAL A 297 -9.85 -13.25 -20.15
N ILE A 298 -10.43 -13.86 -19.10
CA ILE A 298 -10.00 -13.59 -17.72
C ILE A 298 -9.25 -14.81 -17.20
N ILE A 299 -8.00 -14.63 -16.76
CA ILE A 299 -7.16 -15.69 -16.19
C ILE A 299 -6.98 -15.45 -14.70
N LEU A 300 -7.32 -16.44 -13.87
CA LEU A 300 -7.22 -16.37 -12.40
C LEU A 300 -6.52 -17.61 -11.83
N GLY A 301 -5.76 -17.44 -10.75
CA GLY A 301 -5.29 -18.54 -9.89
C GLY A 301 -3.82 -18.98 -10.05
N LEU A 302 -3.46 -20.06 -9.33
CA LEU A 302 -2.11 -20.62 -9.23
C LEU A 302 -2.16 -22.17 -9.42
N PRO A 303 -1.89 -22.73 -10.62
CA PRO A 303 -1.63 -22.03 -11.88
C PRO A 303 -2.89 -21.36 -12.42
N GLY A 304 -2.69 -20.30 -13.18
CA GLY A 304 -3.72 -19.50 -13.82
C GLY A 304 -4.54 -20.35 -14.76
N LYS A 305 -5.86 -20.26 -14.63
CA LYS A 305 -6.83 -20.92 -15.49
C LYS A 305 -7.78 -19.87 -16.06
N GLU A 306 -8.18 -20.07 -17.31
CA GLU A 306 -9.25 -19.29 -17.92
C GLU A 306 -10.54 -19.45 -17.09
N MET A 307 -11.11 -18.33 -16.68
CA MET A 307 -12.40 -18.30 -16.00
C MET A 307 -13.48 -18.59 -17.04
N PRO A 308 -14.30 -19.65 -16.87
CA PRO A 308 -15.32 -20.02 -17.84
C PRO A 308 -16.48 -19.02 -17.76
N LEU A 309 -16.34 -17.88 -18.43
CA LEU A 309 -17.42 -16.94 -18.64
C LEU A 309 -18.15 -17.34 -19.93
N GLU A 310 -19.42 -17.72 -19.82
CA GLU A 310 -20.32 -17.85 -20.98
C GLU A 310 -20.81 -16.50 -21.49
N PHE A 311 -20.55 -15.42 -20.74
CA PHE A 311 -20.96 -14.07 -21.09
C PHE A 311 -19.97 -13.40 -22.05
N ARG A 312 -20.48 -12.86 -23.16
CA ARG A 312 -19.70 -12.08 -24.11
C ARG A 312 -19.45 -10.68 -23.52
N PHE A 313 -18.19 -10.35 -23.33
CA PHE A 313 -17.75 -9.01 -22.93
C PHE A 313 -17.04 -8.35 -24.11
N ASP A 314 -17.53 -7.20 -24.58
CA ASP A 314 -16.82 -6.37 -25.54
C ASP A 314 -16.04 -5.30 -24.77
N LEU A 315 -14.74 -5.54 -24.55
CA LEU A 315 -13.86 -4.63 -23.81
C LEU A 315 -13.72 -3.25 -24.48
N ARG A 316 -14.12 -3.10 -25.75
CA ARG A 316 -14.13 -1.79 -26.43
C ARG A 316 -15.03 -0.78 -25.73
N PHE A 317 -16.02 -1.22 -24.95
CA PHE A 317 -16.86 -0.32 -24.14
C PHE A 317 -16.15 0.26 -22.91
N CYS A 318 -15.14 -0.42 -22.34
CA CYS A 318 -14.43 0.06 -21.15
C CYS A 318 -13.29 1.04 -21.47
N LEU A 319 -12.83 1.07 -22.72
CA LEU A 319 -11.69 1.89 -23.15
C LEU A 319 -12.09 3.14 -23.96
N TRP A 320 -13.38 3.39 -24.16
CA TRP A 320 -13.89 4.52 -24.95
C TRP A 320 -14.12 5.75 -24.05
N ASN A 321 -13.09 6.59 -23.87
CA ASN A 321 -13.18 7.73 -22.94
C ASN A 321 -13.05 9.13 -23.58
N ASP A 322 -13.00 9.24 -24.91
CA ASP A 322 -12.74 10.56 -25.54
C ASP A 322 -13.98 11.35 -25.97
N HIS A 323 -15.18 10.77 -25.97
CA HIS A 323 -16.39 11.48 -26.40
C HIS A 323 -17.60 11.19 -25.50
N GLY A 324 -17.71 11.94 -24.39
CA GLY A 324 -18.95 12.22 -23.65
C GLY A 324 -19.97 11.09 -23.56
N ALA A 325 -19.71 10.09 -22.71
CA ALA A 325 -20.67 9.04 -22.41
C ALA A 325 -21.89 9.60 -21.63
N SER A 326 -23.07 9.08 -21.97
CA SER A 326 -24.34 9.42 -21.33
C SER A 326 -24.49 8.73 -19.98
N ALA A 327 -25.23 9.34 -19.04
CA ALA A 327 -25.47 8.76 -17.69
C ALA A 327 -26.09 7.35 -17.72
N SER A 328 -26.79 6.99 -18.79
CA SER A 328 -27.34 5.64 -19.02
C SER A 328 -26.27 4.57 -19.26
N GLU A 329 -25.12 4.93 -19.85
CA GLU A 329 -24.03 3.99 -20.16
C GLU A 329 -23.20 3.66 -18.92
N PHE A 330 -23.02 4.64 -18.02
CA PHE A 330 -22.39 4.43 -16.72
C PHE A 330 -23.24 3.53 -15.81
N LEU A 331 -24.57 3.68 -15.87
CA LEU A 331 -25.54 2.86 -15.13
C LEU A 331 -25.48 1.38 -15.55
N MET A 332 -25.23 1.12 -16.84
CA MET A 332 -25.04 -0.26 -17.35
C MET A 332 -23.76 -0.91 -16.82
N GLY A 333 -22.66 -0.16 -16.72
CA GLY A 333 -21.41 -0.66 -16.14
C GLY A 333 -21.51 -0.99 -14.65
N THR A 334 -22.27 -0.19 -13.88
CA THR A 334 -22.50 -0.45 -12.45
C THR A 334 -23.47 -1.60 -12.22
N GLN A 335 -24.56 -1.67 -12.99
CA GLN A 335 -25.46 -2.85 -12.96
C GLN A 335 -24.70 -4.13 -13.30
N PHE A 336 -23.80 -4.09 -14.29
CA PHE A 336 -22.96 -5.21 -14.64
C PHE A 336 -22.07 -5.68 -13.48
N LEU A 337 -21.39 -4.76 -12.79
CA LEU A 337 -20.54 -5.10 -11.64
C LEU A 337 -21.34 -5.79 -10.51
N VAL A 338 -22.56 -5.32 -10.25
CA VAL A 338 -23.46 -5.92 -9.26
C VAL A 338 -23.94 -7.31 -9.70
N TYR A 339 -24.30 -7.51 -10.96
CA TYR A 339 -24.67 -8.83 -11.50
C TYR A 339 -23.50 -9.80 -11.54
N PHE A 340 -22.28 -9.32 -11.84
CA PHE A 340 -21.06 -10.09 -11.78
C PHE A 340 -20.76 -10.58 -10.36
N LEU A 341 -20.87 -9.70 -9.37
CA LEU A 341 -20.69 -10.04 -7.94
C LEU A 341 -21.79 -10.98 -7.41
N ARG A 342 -23.03 -10.88 -7.90
CA ARG A 342 -24.10 -11.85 -7.61
C ARG A 342 -23.87 -13.20 -8.30
N GLY A 343 -23.36 -13.21 -9.53
CA GLY A 343 -23.12 -14.41 -10.33
C GLY A 343 -22.04 -15.34 -9.79
N ILE A 344 -21.06 -14.81 -9.05
CA ILE A 344 -20.01 -15.60 -8.38
C ILE A 344 -20.48 -16.26 -7.06
N GLY A 345 -21.78 -16.19 -6.72
CA GLY A 345 -22.37 -16.88 -5.57
C GLY A 345 -21.87 -16.37 -4.21
N ALA A 346 -21.27 -15.19 -4.18
CA ALA A 346 -20.68 -14.65 -2.98
C ALA A 346 -21.78 -14.00 -2.12
N SER A 347 -22.17 -14.69 -1.05
CA SER A 347 -22.91 -14.09 0.09
C SER A 347 -21.97 -13.15 0.84
N ILE A 348 -21.68 -12.00 0.22
CA ILE A 348 -20.80 -10.98 0.80
C ILE A 348 -21.68 -10.09 1.69
N PRO A 349 -21.45 -10.01 3.01
CA PRO A 349 -22.15 -9.06 3.87
C PRO A 349 -21.86 -7.63 3.37
N GLY A 350 -22.87 -6.76 3.40
CA GLY A 350 -22.86 -5.47 2.68
C GLY A 350 -21.63 -4.58 2.90
N ASN A 351 -21.00 -4.65 4.07
CA ASN A 351 -19.80 -3.88 4.38
C ASN A 351 -18.56 -4.31 3.56
N ASP A 352 -18.42 -5.60 3.27
CA ASP A 352 -17.29 -6.12 2.48
C ASP A 352 -17.46 -5.80 0.98
N LEU A 353 -18.70 -5.67 0.52
CA LEU A 353 -19.02 -5.22 -0.84
C LEU A 353 -18.64 -3.75 -1.06
N VAL A 354 -18.84 -2.90 -0.05
CA VAL A 354 -18.46 -1.48 -0.08
C VAL A 354 -16.94 -1.33 -0.14
N ILE A 355 -16.19 -2.10 0.66
CA ILE A 355 -14.73 -2.09 0.64
C ILE A 355 -14.19 -2.58 -0.71
N MET A 356 -14.79 -3.62 -1.29
CA MET A 356 -14.42 -4.10 -2.64
C MET A 356 -14.75 -3.09 -3.73
N LEU A 357 -15.92 -2.45 -3.70
CA LEU A 357 -16.27 -1.38 -4.64
C LEU A 357 -15.30 -0.21 -4.52
N GLU A 358 -14.91 0.17 -3.29
CA GLU A 358 -13.94 1.24 -3.08
C GLU A 358 -12.57 0.88 -3.67
N LEU A 359 -12.10 -0.36 -3.47
CA LEU A 359 -10.81 -0.82 -4.01
C LEU A 359 -10.78 -0.94 -5.54
N VAL A 360 -11.91 -1.32 -6.16
CA VAL A 360 -12.02 -1.49 -7.62
C VAL A 360 -12.28 -0.15 -8.34
N LEU A 361 -13.07 0.75 -7.75
CA LEU A 361 -13.45 2.01 -8.39
C LEU A 361 -12.49 3.18 -8.08
N ARG A 362 -11.75 3.15 -6.97
CA ARG A 362 -10.78 4.21 -6.61
C ARG A 362 -9.65 4.40 -7.65
N PRO A 363 -9.13 3.35 -8.33
CA PRO A 363 -8.19 3.53 -9.44
C PRO A 363 -8.83 4.19 -10.67
N LEU A 364 -10.07 3.83 -11.01
CA LEU A 364 -10.83 4.41 -12.13
C LEU A 364 -11.18 5.88 -11.91
N TYR A 365 -11.32 6.30 -10.64
CA TYR A 365 -11.59 7.70 -10.28
C TYR A 365 -10.35 8.59 -10.41
N ARG A 366 -9.13 8.04 -10.24
CA ARG A 366 -7.89 8.83 -10.21
C ARG A 366 -7.41 9.27 -11.59
N THR A 367 -7.81 8.57 -12.65
CA THR A 367 -7.42 8.89 -14.04
C THR A 367 -8.24 10.01 -14.68
N THR A 368 -9.29 10.52 -14.02
CA THR A 368 -10.20 11.54 -14.59
C THR A 368 -9.93 12.98 -14.12
N ASN A 369 -9.04 13.18 -13.13
CA ASN A 369 -8.81 14.50 -12.51
C ASN A 369 -7.75 15.38 -13.20
N ASP A 370 -7.14 14.93 -14.30
CA ASP A 370 -6.13 15.72 -15.04
C ASP A 370 -6.72 16.60 -16.17
N SER A 371 -8.05 16.76 -16.26
CA SER A 371 -8.66 17.70 -17.22
C SER A 371 -9.37 18.86 -16.49
N THR A 372 -8.98 20.07 -16.85
CA THR A 372 -9.32 21.35 -16.21
C THR A 372 -10.72 21.87 -16.56
N HIS A 373 -11.78 21.08 -16.39
CA HIS A 373 -13.16 21.59 -16.55
C HIS A 373 -14.15 21.12 -15.47
N SER A 374 -14.60 22.10 -14.67
CA SER A 374 -15.80 22.19 -13.81
C SER A 374 -16.24 20.94 -13.02
N GLY A 375 -15.92 20.95 -11.72
CA GLY A 375 -16.28 19.92 -10.74
C GLY A 375 -17.76 19.81 -10.32
N SER A 376 -18.72 19.83 -11.25
CA SER A 376 -20.15 19.60 -10.92
C SER A 376 -20.65 18.18 -11.21
N ASN A 377 -19.91 17.39 -11.98
CA ASN A 377 -20.34 16.05 -12.39
C ASN A 377 -19.85 14.93 -11.45
N CYS A 378 -18.70 15.11 -10.79
CA CYS A 378 -18.17 14.12 -9.83
C CYS A 378 -19.06 13.93 -8.61
N ASP A 379 -19.59 15.03 -8.04
CA ASP A 379 -20.49 14.96 -6.89
C ASP A 379 -21.81 14.24 -7.24
N ARG A 380 -22.30 14.40 -8.47
CA ARG A 380 -23.51 13.70 -8.94
C ARG A 380 -23.28 12.19 -9.12
N CYS A 381 -22.11 11.78 -9.58
CA CYS A 381 -21.75 10.36 -9.69
C CYS A 381 -21.60 9.71 -8.32
N LEU A 382 -20.98 10.39 -7.35
CA LEU A 382 -20.84 9.88 -5.99
C LEU A 382 -22.22 9.73 -5.31
N VAL A 383 -23.08 10.74 -5.45
CA VAL A 383 -24.47 10.71 -4.93
C VAL A 383 -25.29 9.60 -5.60
N ALA A 384 -25.12 9.38 -6.91
CA ALA A 384 -25.80 8.29 -7.61
C ALA A 384 -25.33 6.90 -7.16
N ILE A 385 -24.02 6.72 -6.91
CA ILE A 385 -23.46 5.48 -6.36
C ILE A 385 -23.97 5.25 -4.93
N CYS A 386 -23.95 6.26 -4.07
CA CYS A 386 -24.48 6.17 -2.71
C CYS A 386 -25.98 5.83 -2.70
N ALA A 387 -26.78 6.47 -3.56
CA ALA A 387 -28.21 6.18 -3.68
C ALA A 387 -28.49 4.75 -4.21
N LEU A 388 -27.63 4.23 -5.11
CA LEU A 388 -27.75 2.87 -5.61
C LEU A 388 -27.39 1.84 -4.52
N VAL A 389 -26.36 2.12 -3.72
CA VAL A 389 -25.94 1.28 -2.58
C VAL A 389 -27.03 1.28 -1.50
N GLU A 390 -27.60 2.43 -1.15
CA GLU A 390 -28.72 2.52 -0.20
C GLU A 390 -29.95 1.73 -0.69
N LYS A 391 -30.28 1.83 -1.98
CA LYS A 391 -31.41 1.09 -2.56
C LYS A 391 -31.17 -0.43 -2.60
N CYS A 392 -29.95 -0.87 -2.90
CA CYS A 392 -29.61 -2.30 -2.84
C CYS A 392 -29.62 -2.84 -1.41
N LEU A 393 -29.30 -2.01 -0.41
CA LEU A 393 -29.39 -2.39 1.00
C LEU A 393 -30.85 -2.44 1.48
N SER A 394 -31.71 -1.49 1.04
CA SER A 394 -33.14 -1.50 1.39
C SER A 394 -33.88 -2.69 0.78
N ASP A 395 -33.60 -3.02 -0.49
CA ASP A 395 -34.26 -4.12 -1.19
C ASP A 395 -33.82 -5.49 -0.63
N SER A 396 -32.70 -5.56 0.12
CA SER A 396 -32.25 -6.79 0.81
C SER A 396 -32.94 -7.03 2.15
N ALA A 397 -33.60 -6.02 2.73
CA ALA A 397 -34.28 -6.13 4.01
C ALA A 397 -35.72 -6.66 3.89
N ASP A 398 -36.33 -6.56 2.71
CA ASP A 398 -37.70 -7.02 2.45
C ASP A 398 -37.79 -8.50 2.02
N ASP A 399 -36.66 -9.14 1.72
CA ASP A 399 -36.56 -10.56 1.31
C ASP A 399 -36.01 -11.48 2.43
N ALA A 400 -35.95 -11.01 3.70
CA ALA A 400 -35.45 -11.77 4.86
C ALA A 400 -36.55 -12.15 5.87
#